data_AF-A0A7C6S955-F1
#
_entry.id   AF-A0A7C6S955-F1
#
_cell.length_a   1.000
_cell.length_b   1.000
_cell.length_c   1.000
_cell.angle_alpha   90.00
_cell.angle_beta   90.00
_cell.angle_gamma   90.00
#
_symmetry.space_group_name_H-M   'P 1'
#
loop_
_entity.id
_entity.type
_entity.pdbx_description
1 polymer ?
#
loop_
_entity_poly.entity_id
_entity_poly.type
_entity_poly.pdbx_seq_one_letter_code
_entity_poly.pdbx_strand_id
1 'polypeptide(L)'
;MKKTAALLLSLLLMLSLAACGQTGEEGDAASGMTPGKYTAEYRGYKDNVKVETEVDTGSILAVNVVDHKETLGMGSKAVEIMPERIVAAHR
;
A
#
# COMPACT_ATOMS: atom_id res chain seq x y z
N MET A 1 35.39 -1.93 -40.37
CA MET A 1 34.31 -1.05 -39.85
C MET A 1 32.95 -1.76 -39.81
N LYS A 2 32.46 -2.39 -40.89
CA LYS A 2 31.15 -3.10 -40.88
C LYS A 2 31.14 -4.36 -40.00
N LYS A 3 32.22 -5.16 -40.05
CA LYS A 3 32.37 -6.42 -39.29
C LYS A 3 32.68 -6.20 -37.81
N THR A 4 33.40 -5.12 -37.49
CA THR A 4 33.75 -4.73 -36.12
C THR A 4 32.58 -4.07 -35.39
N ALA A 5 31.72 -3.34 -36.11
CA ALA A 5 30.48 -2.80 -35.58
C ALA A 5 29.47 -3.92 -35.22
N ALA A 6 29.37 -4.96 -36.06
CA ALA A 6 28.53 -6.12 -35.79
C ALA A 6 28.99 -6.91 -34.56
N LEU A 7 30.32 -7.06 -34.36
CA LEU A 7 30.88 -7.77 -33.21
C LEU A 7 30.66 -7.02 -31.88
N LEU A 8 30.76 -5.69 -31.90
CA LEU A 8 30.47 -4.83 -30.74
C LEU A 8 28.98 -4.85 -30.37
N LEU A 9 28.08 -4.85 -31.36
CA LEU A 9 26.65 -4.92 -31.13
C LEU A 9 26.21 -6.27 -30.52
N SER A 10 26.81 -7.38 -30.98
CA SER A 10 26.55 -8.70 -30.38
C SER A 10 27.06 -8.84 -28.95
N LEU A 11 28.15 -8.14 -28.59
CA LEU A 11 28.69 -8.17 -27.24
C LEU A 11 27.84 -7.31 -26.27
N LEU A 12 27.27 -6.20 -26.75
CA LEU A 12 26.31 -5.38 -26.00
C LEU A 12 24.97 -6.10 -25.77
N LEU A 13 24.52 -6.93 -26.72
CA LEU A 13 23.30 -7.74 -26.59
C LEU A 13 23.42 -8.91 -25.58
N MET A 14 24.64 -9.39 -25.31
CA MET A 14 24.88 -10.44 -24.30
C MET A 14 24.90 -9.87 -22.87
N LEU A 15 25.24 -8.59 -22.70
CA LEU A 15 25.33 -7.92 -21.40
C LEU A 15 23.94 -7.54 -20.83
N SER A 16 22.89 -7.53 -21.65
CA SER A 16 21.52 -7.22 -21.22
C SER A 16 20.80 -8.40 -20.56
N LEU A 17 21.25 -9.65 -20.76
CA LEU A 17 20.63 -10.83 -20.16
C LEU A 17 21.02 -11.05 -18.68
N ALA A 18 22.13 -10.47 -18.22
CA ALA A 18 22.56 -10.56 -16.82
C ALA A 18 21.73 -9.65 -15.87
N ALA A 19 20.95 -8.71 -16.42
CA ALA A 19 20.14 -7.77 -15.63
C ALA A 19 18.80 -8.37 -15.14
N CYS A 20 18.34 -9.49 -15.69
CA CYS A 20 17.18 -10.22 -15.15
C CYS A 20 17.59 -11.27 -14.08
N GLY A 21 18.87 -11.30 -13.70
CA GLY A 21 19.45 -12.25 -12.75
C GLY A 21 19.64 -11.72 -11.34
N GLN A 22 19.04 -10.59 -10.97
CA GLN A 22 18.77 -10.33 -9.56
C GLN A 22 17.58 -11.21 -9.15
N THR A 23 17.86 -12.48 -8.89
CA THR A 23 17.23 -13.11 -7.72
C THR A 23 17.76 -12.30 -6.54
N GLY A 24 17.15 -11.13 -6.33
CA GLY A 24 17.21 -10.49 -5.03
C GLY A 24 16.82 -11.58 -4.06
N GLU A 25 17.67 -11.79 -3.06
CA GLU A 25 17.30 -12.57 -1.90
C GLU A 25 15.87 -12.14 -1.55
N GLU A 26 14.90 -13.05 -1.72
CA GLU A 26 13.65 -13.01 -0.97
C GLU A 26 14.08 -13.20 0.48
N GLY A 27 14.68 -12.15 1.05
CA GLY A 27 14.60 -11.91 2.46
C GLY A 27 13.11 -11.90 2.72
N ASP A 28 12.69 -12.82 3.59
CA ASP A 28 11.36 -12.91 4.18
C ASP A 28 10.95 -11.50 4.61
N ALA A 29 10.36 -10.76 3.67
CA ALA A 29 9.91 -9.41 3.89
C ALA A 29 8.74 -9.62 4.83
N ALA A 30 8.96 -9.28 6.11
CA ALA A 30 8.04 -9.53 7.21
C ALA A 30 6.60 -9.44 6.69
N SER A 31 5.97 -10.60 6.50
CA SER A 31 4.68 -10.75 5.86
C SER A 31 3.62 -10.26 6.85
N GLY A 32 3.48 -8.95 7.00
CA GLY A 32 2.57 -8.37 7.97
C GLY A 32 2.68 -6.87 8.17
N MET A 33 1.73 -6.34 8.93
CA MET A 33 1.77 -4.96 9.42
C MET A 33 2.62 -4.88 10.69
N THR A 34 3.21 -3.72 10.97
CA THR A 34 3.79 -3.47 12.29
C THR A 34 2.63 -3.24 13.28
N PRO A 35 2.52 -4.00 14.38
CA PRO A 35 1.45 -3.77 15.35
C PRO A 35 1.50 -2.37 15.94
N GLY A 36 0.33 -1.74 16.07
CA GLY A 36 0.25 -0.39 16.63
C GLY A 36 -1.01 0.35 16.24
N LYS A 37 -1.09 1.59 16.73
CA LYS A 37 -2.18 2.53 16.48
C LYS A 37 -1.66 3.68 15.63
N TYR A 38 -2.35 3.93 14.52
CA TYR A 38 -1.95 4.89 13.50
C TYR A 38 -3.08 5.88 13.26
N THR A 39 -2.75 7.17 13.24
CA THR A 39 -3.71 8.23 12.95
C THR A 39 -3.34 8.91 11.65
N ALA A 40 -4.31 9.02 10.75
CA ALA A 40 -4.13 9.67 9.46
C ALA A 40 -5.33 10.57 9.14
N GLU A 41 -5.08 11.61 8.36
CA GLU A 41 -6.10 12.54 7.87
C GLU A 41 -6.10 12.54 6.35
N TYR A 42 -7.29 12.36 5.76
CA TYR A 42 -7.46 12.36 4.31
C TYR A 42 -8.63 13.24 3.91
N ARG A 43 -8.54 13.84 2.72
CA ARG A 43 -9.58 14.72 2.21
C ARG A 43 -10.88 13.92 1.96
N GLY A 44 -11.94 14.27 2.67
CA GLY A 44 -13.32 13.87 2.38
C GLY A 44 -14.02 14.83 1.42
N TYR A 45 -15.35 14.78 1.35
CA TYR A 45 -16.10 15.65 0.44
C TYR A 45 -16.12 17.09 0.95
N LYS A 46 -16.50 17.31 2.22
CA LYS A 46 -16.60 18.65 2.82
C LYS A 46 -15.32 19.10 3.50
N ASP A 47 -14.73 18.22 4.30
CA ASP A 47 -13.52 18.50 5.06
C ASP A 47 -12.60 17.27 5.07
N ASN A 48 -11.47 17.36 5.77
CA ASN A 48 -10.68 16.19 6.09
C ASN A 48 -11.47 15.26 7.02
N VAL A 49 -11.20 13.96 6.87
CA VAL A 49 -11.65 12.89 7.75
C VAL A 49 -10.42 12.34 8.45
N LYS A 50 -10.43 12.38 9.78
CA LYS A 50 -9.37 11.84 10.62
C LYS A 50 -9.74 10.45 11.08
N VAL A 51 -8.88 9.47 10.81
CA VAL A 51 -9.10 8.07 11.14
C VAL A 51 -7.95 7.57 12.00
N GLU A 52 -8.30 6.87 13.06
CA GLU A 52 -7.38 6.08 13.88
C GLU A 52 -7.62 4.60 13.58
N THR A 53 -6.55 3.88 13.26
CA THR A 53 -6.57 2.45 12.96
C THR A 53 -5.60 1.72 13.88
N GLU A 54 -6.06 0.62 14.47
CA GLU A 54 -5.24 -0.28 15.26
C GLU A 54 -5.07 -1.60 14.52
N VAL A 55 -3.83 -2.07 14.40
CA VAL A 55 -3.47 -3.28 13.65
C VAL A 55 -2.57 -4.19 14.50
N ASP A 56 -2.64 -5.49 14.23
CA ASP A 56 -1.60 -6.44 14.62
C ASP A 56 -0.81 -6.88 13.37
N THR A 57 -0.03 -7.96 13.47
CA THR A 57 0.77 -8.43 12.35
C THR A 57 -0.03 -8.88 11.14
N GLY A 58 -1.27 -9.34 11.32
CA GLY A 58 -2.08 -9.94 10.25
C GLY A 58 -3.43 -9.29 9.99
N SER A 59 -3.90 -8.42 10.88
CA SER A 59 -5.31 -8.01 10.93
C SER A 59 -5.49 -6.55 11.35
N ILE A 60 -6.63 -5.99 10.97
CA ILE A 60 -7.11 -4.70 11.46
C ILE A 60 -7.99 -4.96 12.68
N LEU A 61 -7.53 -4.53 13.85
CA LEU A 61 -8.21 -4.75 15.13
C LEU A 61 -9.33 -3.74 15.37
N ALA A 62 -9.10 -2.49 15.02
CA ALA A 62 -10.07 -1.40 15.18
C ALA A 62 -9.87 -0.30 14.14
N VAL A 63 -10.98 0.34 13.77
CA VAL A 63 -11.00 1.56 12.96
C VAL A 63 -11.95 2.53 13.64
N ASN A 64 -11.53 3.78 13.82
CA ASN A 64 -12.33 4.84 14.43
C ASN A 64 -12.20 6.11 13.60
N VAL A 65 -13.31 6.71 13.19
CA VAL A 65 -13.30 8.07 12.64
C VAL A 65 -13.38 9.03 13.83
N VAL A 66 -12.31 9.78 14.07
CA VAL A 66 -12.19 10.65 15.26
C VAL A 66 -12.55 12.11 14.98
N ASP A 67 -12.56 12.54 13.71
CA ASP A 67 -13.06 13.84 13.28
C ASP A 67 -13.55 13.80 11.82
N HIS A 68 -14.67 14.47 11.52
CA HIS A 68 -15.21 14.67 10.17
C HIS A 68 -16.28 15.77 10.15
N LYS A 69 -16.50 16.39 8.97
CA LYS A 69 -17.59 17.37 8.75
C LYS A 69 -18.47 17.05 7.54
N GLU A 70 -18.63 15.77 7.27
CA GLU A 70 -19.41 15.26 6.14
C GLU A 70 -20.90 15.58 6.24
N THR A 71 -21.62 15.47 5.13
CA THR A 71 -23.06 15.74 5.10
C THR A 71 -23.85 14.74 5.94
N LEU A 72 -24.74 15.24 6.80
CA LEU A 72 -25.67 14.46 7.59
C LEU A 72 -26.53 13.55 6.70
N GLY A 73 -26.70 12.29 7.08
CA GLY A 73 -27.44 11.28 6.33
C GLY A 73 -26.72 10.68 5.11
N MET A 74 -25.62 11.27 4.64
CA MET A 74 -24.81 10.75 3.52
C MET A 74 -23.42 10.29 3.97
N GLY A 75 -22.45 11.21 4.05
CA GLY A 75 -21.09 10.85 4.46
C GLY A 75 -21.00 10.48 5.94
N SER A 76 -21.83 11.08 6.80
CA SER A 76 -22.00 10.64 8.20
C SER A 76 -22.44 9.19 8.32
N LYS A 77 -23.36 8.72 7.47
CA LYS A 77 -23.76 7.30 7.43
C LYS A 77 -22.60 6.40 7.05
N ALA A 78 -21.74 6.83 6.12
CA ALA A 78 -20.52 6.10 5.80
C ALA A 78 -19.57 6.04 7.00
N VAL A 79 -19.40 7.16 7.73
CA VAL A 79 -18.60 7.22 8.96
C VAL A 79 -19.12 6.23 10.02
N GLU A 80 -20.43 6.05 10.14
CA GLU A 80 -21.02 5.09 11.08
C GLU A 80 -20.79 3.63 10.69
N ILE A 81 -20.96 3.27 9.40
CA ILE A 81 -20.99 1.85 8.98
C ILE A 81 -19.64 1.31 8.49
N MET A 82 -18.77 2.17 7.94
CA MET A 82 -17.54 1.71 7.30
C MET A 82 -16.51 1.16 8.28
N PRO A 83 -16.30 1.73 9.48
CA PRO A 83 -15.30 1.23 10.41
C PRO A 83 -15.52 -0.25 10.78
N GLU A 84 -16.76 -0.61 11.13
CA GLU A 84 -17.11 -2.01 11.46
C GLU A 84 -16.91 -2.94 10.26
N ARG A 85 -17.33 -2.52 9.06
CA ARG A 85 -17.17 -3.31 7.83
C ARG A 85 -15.72 -3.59 7.49
N ILE A 86 -14.83 -2.62 7.74
CA ILE A 86 -13.39 -2.78 7.50
C ILE A 86 -12.82 -3.82 8.48
N VAL A 87 -13.13 -3.70 9.77
CA VAL A 87 -12.68 -4.69 10.78
C VAL A 87 -13.21 -6.08 10.47
N ALA A 88 -14.49 -6.21 10.10
CA ALA A 88 -15.10 -7.50 9.77
C ALA A 88 -14.48 -8.18 8.54
N ALA A 89 -13.95 -7.41 7.58
CA ALA A 89 -13.29 -7.96 6.39
C ALA A 89 -11.87 -8.51 6.67
N HIS A 90 -11.31 -8.27 7.86
CA HIS A 90 -9.98 -8.71 8.27
C HIS A 90 -10.03 -9.67 9.47
N ARG A 91 -11.15 -10.38 9.64
CA ARG A 91 -11.34 -11.45 10.62
C ARG A 91 -11.37 -12.82 9.96
#